data_AF-A0ABD2YXC7-F1
#
_entry.id   AF-A0ABD2YXC7-F1
#
_cell.length_a   1.000
_cell.length_b   1.000
_cell.length_c   1.000
_cell.angle_alpha   90.00
_cell.angle_beta   90.00
_cell.angle_gamma   90.00
#
_symmetry.space_group_name_H-M   'P 1'
#
loop_
_entity.id
_entity.type
_entity.pdbx_description
1 polymer ?
#
loop_
_entity_poly.entity_id
_entity_poly.type
_entity_poly.pdbx_seq_one_letter_code
_entity_poly.pdbx_strand_id
1 'polypeptide(L)'
;MVATNVLMKTWFERCTIANIREVKSVYGLDEDAPDERPIIFNPKMDMANPPVELVAKTTTPEAFRKKMAKMATIDEDAARWFDDKPLSQWSRKWDLTRIPCPNAIATIWAKVEETVDYIDECYSVKTYLRCYELTIFPCNGKKLWPDTKKLGPTPPKYGRKNRRAKTIRRKLVDELQQAKKNRAFRMSRADV
;
A
#
# COMPACT_ATOMS: atom_id res chain seq x y z
N MET A 1 6.05 13.00 48.05
CA MET A 1 5.96 11.77 47.22
C MET A 1 6.52 12.03 45.81
N VAL A 2 7.81 12.35 45.67
CA VAL A 2 8.44 12.68 44.36
C VAL A 2 9.50 11.64 43.95
N ALA A 3 9.93 10.78 44.88
CA ALA A 3 11.02 9.82 44.67
C ALA A 3 10.64 8.54 43.89
N THR A 4 9.36 8.19 43.79
CA THR A 4 8.91 6.97 43.08
C THR A 4 8.83 7.12 41.56
N ASN A 5 8.62 8.35 41.07
CA ASN A 5 8.48 8.61 39.63
C ASN A 5 9.81 8.63 38.86
N VAL A 6 10.92 9.00 39.52
CA VAL A 6 12.26 8.98 38.90
C VAL A 6 12.79 7.55 38.80
N LEU A 7 12.57 6.74 39.83
CA LEU A 7 12.96 5.33 39.84
C LEU A 7 12.14 4.48 38.84
N MET A 8 10.84 4.75 38.66
CA MET A 8 10.04 4.06 37.64
C MET A 8 10.43 4.45 36.21
N LYS A 9 10.75 5.73 35.94
CA LYS A 9 11.22 6.17 34.60
C LYS A 9 12.58 5.56 34.25
N THR A 10 13.54 5.62 35.17
CA THR A 10 14.87 5.05 34.96
C THR A 10 14.86 3.52 34.87
N TRP A 11 13.96 2.85 35.60
CA TRP A 11 13.76 1.40 35.47
C TRP A 11 13.10 1.02 34.13
N PHE A 12 12.09 1.77 33.69
CA PHE A 12 11.43 1.56 32.40
C PHE A 12 12.39 1.82 31.22
N GLU A 13 13.23 2.87 31.30
CA GLU A 13 14.29 3.12 30.31
C GLU A 13 15.32 1.98 30.28
N ARG A 14 15.77 1.50 31.45
CA ARG A 14 16.74 0.40 31.54
C ARG A 14 16.20 -0.95 31.03
N CYS A 15 14.95 -1.30 31.35
CA CYS A 15 14.33 -2.52 30.83
C CYS A 15 14.11 -2.46 29.31
N THR A 16 13.76 -1.28 28.78
CA THR A 16 13.58 -1.10 27.32
C THR A 16 14.91 -1.20 26.57
N ILE A 17 15.97 -0.57 27.09
CA ILE A 17 17.33 -0.63 26.52
C ILE A 17 17.90 -2.05 26.59
N ALA A 18 17.64 -2.80 27.67
CA ALA A 18 18.07 -4.18 27.81
C ALA A 18 17.37 -5.10 26.77
N ASN A 19 16.07 -4.93 26.55
CA ASN A 19 15.30 -5.71 25.57
C ASN A 19 15.77 -5.45 24.13
N ILE A 20 16.13 -4.20 23.80
CA ILE A 20 16.68 -3.85 22.48
C ILE A 20 18.06 -4.47 22.25
N ARG A 21 18.95 -4.46 23.25
CA ARG A 21 20.27 -5.11 23.17
C ARG A 21 20.16 -6.62 22.99
N GLU A 22 19.21 -7.25 23.67
CA GLU A 22 18.95 -8.68 23.56
C GLU A 22 18.44 -9.04 22.15
N VAL A 23 17.53 -8.26 21.58
CA VAL A 23 17.07 -8.43 20.19
C VAL A 23 18.21 -8.22 19.19
N LYS A 24 19.00 -7.15 19.31
CA LYS A 24 20.15 -6.90 18.42
C LYS A 24 21.18 -8.03 18.47
N SER A 25 21.41 -8.62 19.66
CA SER A 25 22.29 -9.77 19.86
C SER A 25 21.75 -11.06 19.22
N VAL A 26 20.44 -11.31 19.27
CA VAL A 26 19.82 -12.49 18.65
C VAL A 26 19.93 -12.45 17.12
N TYR A 27 19.91 -11.25 16.53
CA TYR A 27 19.95 -11.06 15.07
C TYR A 27 21.33 -10.66 14.52
N GLY A 28 22.38 -10.56 15.35
CA GLY A 28 23.75 -10.29 14.90
C GLY A 28 23.92 -8.95 14.16
N LEU A 29 23.25 -7.90 14.64
CA LEU A 29 23.28 -6.57 14.01
C LEU A 29 24.32 -5.68 14.70
N ASP A 30 25.53 -5.60 14.13
CA ASP A 30 26.60 -4.71 14.59
C ASP A 30 26.22 -3.22 14.43
N GLU A 31 26.57 -2.40 15.43
CA GLU A 31 26.15 -0.99 15.59
C GLU A 31 26.93 0.02 14.70
N ASP A 32 27.86 -0.44 13.86
CA ASP A 32 28.85 0.45 13.22
C ASP A 32 28.61 0.70 11.72
N ALA A 33 27.42 1.20 11.35
CA ALA A 33 27.19 1.76 10.01
C ALA A 33 26.94 3.28 10.09
N PRO A 34 27.81 4.12 9.52
CA PRO A 34 27.71 5.57 9.65
C PRO A 34 26.38 6.09 9.08
N ASP A 35 25.91 7.16 9.70
CA ASP A 35 24.67 7.92 9.40
C ASP A 35 24.70 8.62 8.03
N GLU A 36 24.97 7.89 6.96
CA GLU A 36 24.65 8.36 5.62
C GLU A 36 23.20 8.02 5.34
N ARG A 37 22.32 8.97 5.69
CA ARG A 37 20.99 9.06 5.08
C ARG A 37 21.15 9.60 3.66
N PRO A 38 20.89 8.77 2.65
CA PRO A 38 20.17 9.26 1.49
C PRO A 38 18.81 8.58 1.51
N ILE A 39 17.81 9.28 2.03
CA ILE A 39 16.48 9.11 1.43
C ILE A 39 16.68 9.64 0.02
N ILE A 40 16.94 8.75 -0.94
CA ILE A 40 17.00 9.08 -2.37
C ILE A 40 15.56 9.39 -2.78
N PHE A 41 15.07 10.56 -2.35
CA PHE A 41 13.97 11.20 -3.04
C PHE A 41 14.54 11.55 -4.41
N ASN A 42 14.21 10.73 -5.39
CA ASN A 42 14.70 10.90 -6.75
C ASN A 42 14.28 12.32 -7.22
N PRO A 43 15.22 13.28 -7.34
CA PRO A 43 14.87 14.70 -7.44
C PRO A 43 14.17 15.07 -8.76
N LYS A 44 14.11 14.13 -9.71
CA LYS A 44 13.45 14.31 -11.01
C LYS A 44 11.94 14.03 -11.00
N MET A 45 11.37 13.55 -9.90
CA MET A 45 9.96 13.15 -9.84
C MET A 45 9.33 13.49 -8.48
N ASP A 46 8.87 14.73 -8.34
CA ASP A 46 7.90 15.09 -7.31
C ASP A 46 6.54 14.44 -7.64
N MET A 47 6.39 13.17 -7.26
CA MET A 47 5.19 12.35 -7.48
C MET A 47 3.95 12.83 -6.68
N ALA A 48 4.10 13.90 -5.90
CA ALA A 48 3.01 14.68 -5.34
C ALA A 48 2.32 15.57 -6.40
N ASN A 49 2.83 15.63 -7.63
CA ASN A 49 2.23 16.38 -8.73
C ASN A 49 0.97 15.67 -9.29
N PRO A 50 -0.24 16.20 -9.06
CA PRO A 50 -1.51 15.54 -9.38
C PRO A 50 -1.69 15.04 -10.83
N PRO A 51 -1.19 15.71 -11.89
CA PRO A 51 -1.22 15.19 -13.26
C PRO A 51 -0.48 13.86 -13.47
N VAL A 52 0.67 13.66 -12.83
CA VAL A 52 1.52 12.46 -12.99
C VAL A 52 0.82 11.22 -12.42
N GLU A 53 0.17 11.39 -11.26
CA GLU A 53 -0.59 10.34 -10.59
C GLU A 53 -1.83 9.90 -11.40
N LEU A 54 -2.50 10.85 -12.06
CA LEU A 54 -3.70 10.59 -12.88
C LEU A 54 -3.39 9.79 -14.15
N VAL A 55 -2.22 10.02 -14.75
CA VAL A 55 -1.70 9.24 -15.87
C VAL A 55 -1.35 7.84 -15.39
N ALA A 56 -0.61 7.74 -14.28
CA ALA A 56 -0.16 6.48 -13.67
C ALA A 56 -1.31 5.58 -13.17
N LYS A 57 -2.52 6.09 -12.93
CA LYS A 57 -3.68 5.27 -12.53
C LYS A 57 -4.53 4.73 -13.69
N THR A 58 -4.25 5.08 -14.95
CA THR A 58 -5.04 4.56 -16.09
C THR A 58 -4.72 3.12 -16.44
N THR A 59 -5.71 2.30 -16.75
CA THR A 59 -5.50 0.87 -17.08
C THR A 59 -5.71 0.56 -18.57
N THR A 60 -6.26 1.49 -19.36
CA THR A 60 -6.54 1.28 -20.79
C THR A 60 -5.56 2.05 -21.69
N PRO A 61 -5.08 1.46 -22.80
CA PRO A 61 -4.09 2.09 -23.68
C PRO A 61 -4.57 3.41 -24.31
N GLU A 62 -5.84 3.51 -24.67
CA GLU A 62 -6.41 4.74 -25.25
C GLU A 62 -6.54 5.88 -24.25
N ALA A 63 -6.96 5.57 -23.02
CA ALA A 63 -7.06 6.57 -21.96
C ALA A 63 -5.67 7.04 -21.52
N PHE A 64 -4.70 6.13 -21.50
CA PHE A 64 -3.30 6.47 -21.23
C PHE A 64 -2.77 7.47 -22.25
N ARG A 65 -2.90 7.20 -23.56
CA ARG A 65 -2.48 8.12 -24.64
C ARG A 65 -3.11 9.51 -24.51
N LYS A 66 -4.42 9.59 -24.24
CA LYS A 66 -5.13 10.87 -24.06
C LYS A 66 -4.65 11.65 -22.83
N LYS A 67 -4.26 10.98 -21.74
CA LYS A 67 -3.74 11.66 -20.54
C LYS A 67 -2.26 12.03 -20.68
N MET A 68 -1.47 11.23 -21.38
CA MET A 68 -0.09 11.55 -21.76
C MET A 68 -0.04 12.86 -22.57
N ALA A 69 -0.91 13.00 -23.57
CA ALA A 69 -1.02 14.22 -24.36
C ALA A 69 -1.34 15.47 -23.52
N LYS A 70 -2.17 15.32 -22.47
CA LYS A 70 -2.50 16.41 -21.54
C LYS A 70 -1.38 16.71 -20.54
N MET A 71 -0.51 15.75 -20.27
CA MET A 71 0.60 15.92 -19.35
C MET A 71 1.81 16.52 -20.07
N ALA A 72 2.04 16.15 -21.33
CA ALA A 72 3.05 16.77 -22.19
C ALA A 72 2.86 18.27 -22.35
N THR A 73 1.62 18.78 -22.28
CA THR A 73 1.34 20.22 -22.27
C THR A 73 1.62 20.90 -20.93
N ILE A 74 1.73 20.14 -19.84
CA ILE A 74 1.95 20.66 -18.48
C ILE A 74 3.44 20.59 -18.12
N ASP A 75 4.10 19.49 -18.47
CA ASP A 75 5.51 19.24 -18.20
C ASP A 75 6.07 18.28 -19.26
N GLU A 76 6.92 18.82 -20.13
CA GLU A 76 7.54 18.09 -21.24
C GLU A 76 8.62 17.10 -20.74
N ASP A 77 9.31 17.42 -19.65
CA ASP A 77 10.33 16.55 -19.05
C ASP A 77 9.67 15.32 -18.42
N ALA A 78 8.52 15.52 -17.77
CA ALA A 78 7.70 14.43 -17.27
C ALA A 78 7.20 13.52 -18.42
N ALA A 79 6.78 14.09 -19.55
CA ALA A 79 6.34 13.31 -20.70
C ALA A 79 7.48 12.49 -21.33
N ARG A 80 8.67 13.11 -21.51
CA ARG A 80 9.86 12.42 -22.02
C ARG A 80 10.27 11.24 -21.12
N TRP A 81 10.17 11.40 -19.81
CA TRP A 81 10.44 10.32 -18.85
C TRP A 81 9.54 9.09 -19.03
N PHE A 82 8.27 9.31 -19.41
CA PHE A 82 7.35 8.20 -19.67
C PHE A 82 7.59 7.53 -21.03
N ASP A 83 8.19 8.21 -22.00
CA ASP A 83 8.54 7.64 -23.30
C ASP A 83 9.80 6.74 -23.23
N ASP A 84 10.66 6.94 -22.23
CA ASP A 84 11.89 6.16 -22.03
C ASP A 84 11.65 4.69 -21.64
N LYS A 85 10.44 4.31 -21.18
CA LYS A 85 10.10 2.91 -20.84
C LYS A 85 8.96 2.38 -21.73
N PRO A 86 9.14 1.26 -22.46
CA PRO A 86 8.07 0.67 -23.25
C PRO A 86 6.91 0.19 -22.36
N LEU A 87 5.68 0.38 -22.82
CA LEU A 87 4.43 0.11 -22.07
C LEU A 87 4.32 -1.34 -21.54
N SER A 88 5.03 -2.29 -22.15
CA SER A 88 5.10 -3.69 -21.74
C SER A 88 5.94 -3.93 -20.48
N GLN A 89 6.89 -3.03 -20.18
CA GLN A 89 7.74 -3.07 -18.98
C GLN A 89 7.15 -2.28 -17.82
N TRP A 90 5.99 -1.64 -18.01
CA TRP A 90 5.32 -0.89 -16.98
C TRP A 90 4.54 -1.80 -16.04
N SER A 91 5.19 -2.26 -14.98
CA SER A 91 4.46 -2.61 -13.77
C SER A 91 4.42 -1.41 -12.84
N ARG A 92 3.37 -0.59 -12.97
CA ARG A 92 3.21 0.68 -12.23
C ARG A 92 3.27 0.53 -10.71
N LYS A 93 2.96 -0.68 -10.22
CA LYS A 93 3.08 -1.03 -8.81
C LYS A 93 4.54 -1.25 -8.39
N TRP A 94 5.37 -1.84 -9.25
CA TRP A 94 6.78 -2.09 -8.96
C TRP A 94 7.55 -0.79 -8.79
N ASP A 95 7.44 0.16 -9.72
CA ASP A 95 8.21 1.41 -9.60
C ASP A 95 7.81 2.23 -8.36
N LEU A 96 6.56 2.07 -7.88
CA LEU A 96 6.05 2.73 -6.67
C LEU A 96 6.40 2.03 -5.36
N THR A 97 6.24 0.72 -5.33
CA THR A 97 6.37 -0.07 -4.09
C THR A 97 7.69 -0.81 -4.03
N ARG A 98 8.46 -0.84 -5.11
CA ARG A 98 9.63 -1.72 -5.29
C ARG A 98 9.35 -3.20 -5.00
N ILE A 99 8.08 -3.61 -5.02
CA ILE A 99 7.63 -4.99 -4.84
C ILE A 99 7.22 -5.58 -6.20
N PRO A 100 7.69 -6.80 -6.52
CA PRO A 100 7.20 -7.59 -7.62
C PRO A 100 5.68 -7.65 -7.79
N CYS A 101 5.21 -7.24 -8.98
CA CYS A 101 3.86 -7.59 -9.41
C CYS A 101 3.82 -9.07 -9.86
N PRO A 102 2.64 -9.72 -9.92
CA PRO A 102 2.55 -11.11 -10.34
C PRO A 102 3.19 -11.41 -11.70
N ASN A 103 3.08 -10.46 -12.65
CA ASN A 103 3.72 -10.59 -13.96
C ASN A 103 5.24 -10.52 -13.86
N ALA A 104 5.77 -9.64 -13.01
CA ALA A 104 7.21 -9.53 -12.77
C ALA A 104 7.75 -10.80 -12.11
N ILE A 105 7.03 -11.35 -11.12
CA ILE A 105 7.35 -12.64 -10.48
C ILE A 105 7.41 -13.76 -11.52
N ALA A 106 6.39 -13.85 -12.39
CA ALA A 106 6.36 -14.85 -13.45
C ALA A 106 7.55 -14.72 -14.42
N THR A 107 7.95 -13.49 -14.77
CA THR A 107 9.15 -13.27 -15.61
C THR A 107 10.46 -13.61 -14.91
N ILE A 108 10.57 -13.33 -13.60
CA ILE A 108 11.75 -13.67 -12.79
C ILE A 108 11.91 -15.18 -12.70
N TRP A 109 10.80 -15.89 -12.43
CA TRP A 109 10.80 -17.36 -12.43
C TRP A 109 11.12 -17.95 -13.80
N ALA A 110 10.62 -17.33 -14.89
CA ALA A 110 10.96 -17.75 -16.24
C ALA A 110 12.45 -17.59 -16.57
N LYS A 111 13.15 -16.67 -15.90
CA LYS A 111 14.59 -16.48 -15.97
C LYS A 111 15.38 -17.37 -15.01
N VAL A 112 14.72 -18.18 -14.17
CA VAL A 112 15.34 -19.02 -13.15
C VAL A 112 16.12 -18.19 -12.12
N GLU A 113 15.61 -17.00 -11.80
CA GLU A 113 16.19 -16.11 -10.80
C GLU A 113 15.31 -16.09 -9.54
N GLU A 114 15.89 -15.66 -8.42
CA GLU A 114 15.17 -15.55 -7.16
C GLU A 114 14.42 -14.21 -7.08
N THR A 115 13.19 -14.23 -6.59
CA THR A 115 12.39 -13.01 -6.43
C THR A 115 12.94 -12.06 -5.37
N VAL A 116 13.67 -12.59 -4.39
CA VAL A 116 14.22 -11.84 -3.26
C VAL A 116 15.27 -10.82 -3.74
N ASP A 117 16.07 -11.18 -4.74
CA ASP A 117 17.12 -10.33 -5.33
C ASP A 117 16.57 -9.05 -5.96
N TYR A 118 15.29 -9.06 -6.34
CA TYR A 118 14.64 -7.93 -6.95
C TYR A 118 13.82 -7.09 -5.96
N ILE A 119 13.66 -7.51 -4.71
CA ILE A 119 12.96 -6.71 -3.70
C ILE A 119 13.93 -5.66 -3.16
N ASP A 120 13.46 -4.42 -3.01
CA ASP A 120 14.27 -3.33 -2.47
C ASP A 120 14.63 -3.55 -0.99
N GLU A 121 15.85 -3.13 -0.61
CA GLU A 121 16.40 -3.30 0.74
C GLU A 121 15.51 -2.66 1.82
N CYS A 122 14.63 -1.71 1.47
CA CYS A 122 13.66 -1.13 2.40
C CYS A 122 12.68 -2.15 2.99
N TYR A 123 12.48 -3.31 2.35
CA TYR A 123 11.66 -4.42 2.86
C TYR A 123 12.47 -5.50 3.58
N SER A 124 13.78 -5.32 3.75
CA SER A 124 14.60 -6.26 4.51
C SER A 124 14.25 -6.24 6.00
N VAL A 125 14.46 -7.37 6.67
CA VAL A 125 14.31 -7.49 8.13
C VAL A 125 15.21 -6.49 8.86
N LYS A 126 16.42 -6.27 8.33
CA LYS A 126 17.37 -5.28 8.85
C LYS A 126 16.77 -3.88 8.85
N THR A 127 16.19 -3.45 7.72
CA THR A 127 15.55 -2.12 7.62
C THR A 127 14.33 -2.03 8.51
N TYR A 128 13.52 -3.09 8.60
CA TYR A 128 12.39 -3.13 9.54
C TYR A 128 12.84 -2.92 10.99
N LEU A 129 13.84 -3.68 11.45
CA LEU A 129 14.38 -3.54 12.80
C LEU A 129 14.97 -2.15 13.04
N ARG A 130 15.69 -1.59 12.06
CA ARG A 130 16.22 -0.21 12.14
C ARG A 130 15.13 0.84 12.25
N CYS A 131 14.04 0.70 11.49
CA CYS A 131 12.89 1.62 11.54
C CYS A 131 12.19 1.61 12.90
N TYR A 132 12.14 0.45 13.56
CA TYR A 132 11.50 0.25 14.87
C TYR A 132 12.48 0.21 16.04
N GLU A 133 13.76 0.48 15.80
CA GLU A 133 14.79 0.57 16.83
C GLU A 133 14.47 1.71 17.81
N LEU A 134 13.89 2.79 17.29
CA LEU A 134 13.44 3.91 18.10
C LEU A 134 12.12 3.56 18.79
N THR A 135 12.09 3.76 20.10
CA THR A 135 10.87 3.64 20.90
C THR A 135 9.78 4.55 20.36
N ILE A 136 8.73 3.97 19.79
CA ILE A 136 7.51 4.71 19.46
C ILE A 136 6.85 5.06 20.80
N PHE A 137 7.04 6.30 21.24
CA PHE A 137 6.40 6.75 22.48
C PHE A 137 4.87 6.67 22.32
N PRO A 138 4.16 6.18 23.35
CA PRO A 138 2.71 6.19 23.31
C PRO A 138 2.23 7.62 23.12
N CYS A 139 1.35 7.85 22.16
CA CYS A 139 0.67 9.13 22.07
C CYS A 139 -0.09 9.37 23.37
N ASN A 140 0.07 10.57 23.94
CA ASN A 140 -0.68 10.99 25.11
C ASN A 140 -2.18 10.71 24.91
N GLY A 141 -2.90 10.34 25.97
CA GLY A 141 -4.34 10.11 25.88
C GLY A 141 -5.09 11.39 25.51
N LYS A 142 -6.29 11.25 24.91
CA LYS A 142 -7.15 12.37 24.46
C LYS A 142 -7.32 13.48 25.51
N LYS A 143 -7.34 13.14 26.80
CA LYS A 143 -7.47 14.10 27.92
C LYS A 143 -6.30 15.07 28.05
N LEU A 144 -5.14 14.74 27.51
CA LEU A 144 -3.89 15.51 27.58
C LEU A 144 -3.60 16.27 26.28
N TRP A 145 -4.50 16.20 25.29
CA TRP A 145 -4.31 16.92 24.03
C TRP A 145 -4.70 18.39 24.22
N PRO A 146 -3.97 19.34 23.61
CA PRO A 146 -4.33 20.74 23.67
C PRO A 146 -5.64 20.99 22.93
N ASP A 147 -6.56 21.72 23.57
CA ASP A 147 -7.82 22.14 22.96
C ASP A 147 -7.52 23.06 21.78
N THR A 148 -7.80 22.57 20.59
CA THR A 148 -7.52 23.28 19.36
C THR A 148 -8.79 24.01 18.91
N LYS A 149 -8.75 25.35 18.75
CA LYS A 149 -9.87 26.18 18.23
C LYS A 149 -10.20 25.94 16.75
N LYS A 150 -9.58 24.95 16.11
CA LYS A 150 -9.78 24.62 14.69
C LYS A 150 -11.06 23.81 14.56
N LEU A 151 -11.83 24.08 13.50
CA LEU A 151 -12.93 23.23 13.11
C LEU A 151 -12.40 21.81 12.88
N GLY A 152 -13.09 20.82 13.46
CA GLY A 152 -12.78 19.42 13.22
C GLY A 152 -12.91 19.07 11.74
N PRO A 153 -12.25 17.99 11.28
CA PRO A 153 -12.35 17.57 9.90
C PRO A 153 -13.81 17.28 9.55
N THR A 154 -14.27 17.80 8.40
CA THR A 154 -15.60 17.50 7.87
C THR A 154 -15.73 15.99 7.71
N PRO A 155 -16.85 15.37 8.13
CA PRO A 155 -17.05 13.94 7.94
C PRO A 155 -16.86 13.57 6.46
N PRO A 156 -16.24 12.42 6.16
CA PRO A 156 -16.15 11.94 4.79
C PRO A 156 -17.54 11.87 4.18
N LYS A 157 -17.71 12.44 2.99
CA LYS A 157 -18.97 12.34 2.25
C LYS A 157 -19.12 10.90 1.74
N TYR A 158 -19.70 10.03 2.56
CA TYR A 158 -20.08 8.69 2.12
C TYR A 158 -21.27 8.81 1.16
N GLY A 159 -20.99 8.99 -0.13
CA GLY A 159 -22.01 8.78 -1.15
C GLY A 159 -22.51 7.35 -1.10
N ARG A 160 -23.79 7.12 -1.40
CA ARG A 160 -24.28 5.77 -1.69
C ARG A 160 -23.43 5.23 -2.84
N LYS A 161 -22.50 4.32 -2.55
CA LYS A 161 -21.77 3.60 -3.60
C LYS A 161 -22.85 2.97 -4.47
N ASN A 162 -22.82 3.24 -5.77
CA ASN A 162 -23.63 2.49 -6.73
C ASN A 162 -23.36 1.02 -6.41
N ARG A 163 -24.37 0.31 -5.92
CA ARG A 163 -24.21 -1.10 -5.59
C ARG A 163 -23.70 -1.74 -6.86
N ARG A 164 -22.52 -2.36 -6.79
CA ARG A 164 -22.00 -3.16 -7.90
C ARG A 164 -23.15 -4.09 -8.31
N ALA A 165 -23.61 -3.97 -9.55
CA ALA A 165 -24.64 -4.83 -10.06
C ALA A 165 -24.20 -6.26 -9.78
N LYS A 166 -25.01 -7.02 -9.04
CA LYS A 166 -24.67 -8.41 -8.73
C LYS A 166 -24.49 -9.12 -10.06
N THR A 167 -23.29 -9.65 -10.31
CA THR A 167 -23.06 -10.50 -11.47
C THR A 167 -24.00 -11.70 -11.34
N ILE A 168 -25.06 -11.71 -12.14
CA ILE A 168 -25.98 -12.84 -12.19
C ILE A 168 -25.17 -14.00 -12.76
N ARG A 169 -24.90 -15.02 -11.93
CA ARG A 169 -24.29 -16.26 -12.38
C ARG A 169 -25.14 -16.81 -13.52
N ARG A 170 -24.51 -17.11 -14.67
CA ARG A 170 -25.17 -17.88 -15.74
C ARG A 170 -25.46 -19.28 -15.17
N LYS A 171 -26.75 -19.61 -15.06
CA LYS A 171 -27.19 -20.95 -14.65
C LYS A 171 -26.86 -21.94 -15.76
N LEU A 172 -26.39 -23.13 -15.39
CA LEU A 172 -26.20 -24.23 -16.35
C LEU A 172 -27.58 -24.72 -16.86
N VAL A 173 -27.60 -25.43 -17.99
CA VAL A 173 -28.85 -25.88 -18.65
C VAL A 173 -29.73 -26.69 -17.70
N ASP A 174 -29.14 -27.58 -16.90
CA ASP A 174 -29.86 -28.42 -15.94
C ASP A 174 -30.50 -27.59 -14.82
N GLU A 175 -29.83 -26.54 -14.35
CA GLU A 175 -30.35 -25.63 -13.33
C GLU A 175 -31.54 -24.80 -13.86
N LEU A 176 -31.56 -24.50 -15.16
CA LEU A 176 -32.68 -23.84 -15.82
C LEU A 176 -33.89 -24.78 -15.98
N GLN A 177 -33.65 -26.04 -16.33
CA GLN A 177 -34.72 -27.05 -16.42
C GLN A 177 -35.34 -27.33 -15.04
N GLN A 178 -34.51 -27.48 -14.00
CA GLN A 178 -35.01 -27.67 -12.64
C GLN A 178 -35.78 -26.45 -12.12
N ALA A 179 -35.33 -25.23 -12.44
CA ALA A 179 -36.06 -24.01 -12.10
C ALA A 179 -37.43 -23.92 -12.80
N LYS A 180 -37.53 -24.36 -14.07
CA LYS A 180 -38.81 -24.43 -14.80
C LYS A 180 -39.77 -25.43 -14.16
N LYS A 181 -39.29 -26.63 -13.81
CA LYS A 181 -40.08 -27.67 -13.11
C LYS A 181 -40.58 -27.16 -11.76
N ASN A 182 -39.70 -26.54 -10.97
CA ASN A 182 -40.05 -25.98 -9.66
C ASN A 182 -41.06 -24.82 -9.77
N ARG A 183 -40.99 -24.01 -10.84
CA ARG A 183 -41.96 -22.94 -11.11
C ARG A 183 -43.33 -23.52 -11.50
N ALA A 184 -43.35 -24.52 -12.37
CA ALA A 184 -44.58 -25.21 -12.78
C ALA A 184 -45.27 -25.88 -11.56
N PHE A 185 -44.49 -26.55 -10.70
CA PHE A 185 -44.99 -27.17 -9.48
C PHE A 185 -45.55 -26.16 -8.46
N ARG A 186 -44.96 -24.97 -8.37
CA ARG A 186 -45.51 -23.88 -7.53
C ARG A 186 -46.80 -23.31 -8.09
N MET A 187 -46.91 -23.16 -9.41
CA MET A 187 -48.12 -22.65 -10.05
C MET A 187 -49.28 -23.63 -9.91
N SER A 188 -49.05 -24.94 -10.07
CA SER A 188 -50.08 -25.97 -9.87
C SER A 188 -50.57 -26.09 -8.42
N ARG A 189 -49.84 -25.53 -7.45
CA ARG A 189 -50.20 -25.52 -6.02
C ARG A 189 -50.89 -24.23 -5.58
N ALA A 190 -50.98 -23.23 -6.46
CA ALA A 190 -51.71 -21.98 -6.20
C ALA A 190 -53.17 -22.04 -6.71
N ASP A 191 -53.53 -23.10 -7.44
CA ASP A 191 -54.86 -23.34 -8.02
C ASP A 191 -55.69 -24.38 -7.23
N VAL A 192 -55.32 -24.66 -5.97
CA VAL A 192 -56.08 -25.48 -4.99
C VAL A 192 -56.29 -24.64 -3.74
#